data_AF-A0A0Q8QUS8-F1
#
_entry.id   AF-A0A0Q8QUS8-F1
#
_cell.length_a   1.000
_cell.length_b   1.000
_cell.length_c   1.000
_cell.angle_alpha   90.00
_cell.angle_beta   90.00
_cell.angle_gamma   90.00
#
_symmetry.space_group_name_H-M   'P 1'
#
loop_
_entity.id
_entity.type
_entity.pdbx_description
1 polymer ?
#
loop_
_entity_poly.entity_id
_entity_poly.type
_entity_poly.pdbx_seq_one_letter_code
_entity_poly.pdbx_strand_id
1 'polypeptide(L)'
;MDDERARSREEERNRRAAERAEAAQARSERRAADRDEAARQREQARAARGAEDEARRAALAADREGRPKRRASGSLARTGEQKVVRDVRLYRTNVDTGRMRELAKRGATVEGLAKVFGVSIETVVEALKGDAALKA
;
A
#
# COMPACT_ATOMS: atom_id res chain seq x y z
N MET A 1 -65.02 -54.93 27.15
CA MET A 1 -63.66 -55.42 27.50
C MET A 1 -62.62 -55.08 26.42
N ASP A 2 -62.94 -55.17 25.13
CA ASP A 2 -61.94 -54.88 24.07
C ASP A 2 -61.76 -53.39 23.76
N ASP A 3 -62.82 -52.57 23.88
CA ASP A 3 -62.75 -51.11 23.69
C ASP A 3 -61.88 -50.40 24.74
N GLU A 4 -61.87 -50.88 25.97
CA GLU A 4 -61.08 -50.29 27.06
C GLU A 4 -59.59 -50.60 26.91
N ARG A 5 -59.26 -51.81 26.44
CA ARG A 5 -57.89 -52.18 26.05
C ARG A 5 -57.40 -51.39 24.84
N ALA A 6 -58.27 -51.12 23.87
CA ALA A 6 -57.94 -50.30 22.70
C ALA A 6 -57.63 -48.84 23.10
N ARG A 7 -58.46 -48.23 23.95
CA ARG A 7 -58.25 -46.87 24.49
C ARG A 7 -56.94 -46.76 25.27
N SER A 8 -56.68 -47.70 26.18
CA SER A 8 -55.43 -47.71 26.97
C SER A 8 -54.17 -47.75 26.08
N ARG A 9 -54.19 -48.53 24.99
CA ARG A 9 -53.08 -48.58 24.03
C ARG A 9 -52.92 -47.29 23.22
N GLU A 10 -54.01 -46.60 22.93
CA GLU A 10 -53.98 -45.31 22.25
C GLU A 10 -53.42 -44.22 23.17
N GLU A 11 -53.86 -44.17 24.42
CA GLU A 11 -53.32 -43.28 25.45
C GLU A 11 -51.82 -43.50 25.67
N GLU A 12 -51.37 -44.75 25.76
CA GLU A 12 -49.96 -45.08 25.92
C GLU A 12 -49.12 -44.68 24.69
N ARG A 13 -49.68 -44.81 23.49
CA ARG A 13 -49.02 -44.34 22.24
C ARG A 13 -48.92 -42.81 22.22
N ASN A 14 -49.99 -42.12 22.59
CA ASN A 14 -50.03 -40.65 22.66
C ASN A 14 -49.05 -40.12 23.70
N ARG A 15 -48.97 -40.77 24.88
CA ARG A 15 -47.98 -40.43 25.91
C ARG A 15 -46.54 -40.57 25.40
N ARG A 16 -46.19 -41.70 24.80
CA ARG A 16 -44.86 -41.92 24.20
C ARG A 16 -44.57 -40.98 23.03
N ALA A 17 -45.58 -40.51 22.31
CA ALA A 17 -45.41 -39.52 21.26
C ALA A 17 -45.12 -38.13 21.85
N ALA A 18 -45.86 -37.72 22.88
CA ALA A 18 -45.66 -36.47 23.60
C ALA A 18 -44.27 -36.41 24.25
N GLU A 19 -43.87 -37.45 24.98
CA GLU A 19 -42.53 -37.54 25.61
C GLU A 19 -41.39 -37.44 24.58
N ARG A 20 -41.56 -38.04 23.40
CA ARG A 20 -40.58 -37.94 22.30
C ARG A 20 -40.51 -36.54 21.71
N ALA A 21 -41.65 -35.87 21.56
CA ALA A 21 -41.72 -34.51 21.06
C ALA A 21 -41.05 -33.54 22.05
N GLU A 22 -41.36 -33.65 23.33
CA GLU A 22 -40.75 -32.85 24.40
C GLU A 22 -39.23 -33.07 24.47
N ALA A 23 -38.78 -34.33 24.45
CA ALA A 23 -37.35 -34.64 24.42
C ALA A 23 -36.64 -34.09 23.17
N ALA A 24 -37.34 -34.03 22.02
CA ALA A 24 -36.80 -33.43 20.81
C ALA A 24 -36.72 -31.91 20.91
N GLN A 25 -37.74 -31.25 21.48
CA GLN A 25 -37.74 -29.82 21.76
C GLN A 25 -36.62 -29.45 22.72
N ALA A 26 -36.49 -30.14 23.85
CA ALA A 26 -35.42 -29.90 24.82
C ALA A 26 -34.01 -30.05 24.21
N ARG A 27 -33.80 -31.04 23.33
CA ARG A 27 -32.53 -31.18 22.58
C ARG A 27 -32.29 -30.01 21.63
N SER A 28 -33.34 -29.53 20.96
CA SER A 28 -33.24 -28.39 20.03
C SER A 28 -32.92 -27.10 20.77
N GLU A 29 -33.61 -26.84 21.89
CA GLU A 29 -33.40 -25.68 22.75
C GLU A 29 -32.00 -25.66 23.33
N ARG A 30 -31.51 -26.80 23.83
CA ARG A 30 -30.13 -26.93 24.31
C ARG A 30 -29.11 -26.60 23.23
N ARG A 31 -29.28 -27.15 22.02
CA ARG A 31 -28.40 -26.84 20.88
C ARG A 31 -28.48 -25.38 20.44
N ALA A 32 -29.63 -24.72 20.61
CA ALA A 32 -29.76 -23.29 20.35
C ALA A 32 -28.96 -22.49 21.39
N ALA A 33 -29.15 -22.78 22.68
CA ALA A 33 -28.41 -22.14 23.77
C ALA A 33 -26.89 -22.31 23.63
N ASP A 34 -26.42 -23.51 23.32
CA ASP A 34 -25.00 -23.81 23.10
C ASP A 34 -24.42 -22.99 21.93
N ARG A 35 -25.19 -22.82 20.85
CA ARG A 35 -24.78 -22.01 19.69
C ARG A 35 -24.71 -20.53 20.01
N ASP A 36 -25.66 -20.02 20.78
CA ASP A 36 -25.71 -18.62 21.20
C ASP A 36 -24.57 -18.29 22.18
N GLU A 37 -24.25 -19.20 23.08
CA GLU A 37 -23.08 -19.07 23.94
C GLU A 37 -21.78 -19.08 23.13
N ALA A 38 -21.60 -20.04 22.22
CA ALA A 38 -20.43 -20.10 21.36
C ALA A 38 -20.30 -18.86 20.45
N ALA A 39 -21.42 -18.30 19.99
CA ALA A 39 -21.43 -17.04 19.24
C ALA A 39 -20.93 -15.88 20.10
N ARG A 40 -21.46 -15.72 21.31
CA ARG A 40 -21.02 -14.70 22.28
C ARG A 40 -19.53 -14.82 22.62
N GLN A 41 -19.05 -16.03 22.89
CA GLN A 41 -17.63 -16.26 23.18
C GLN A 41 -16.72 -15.86 22.00
N ARG A 42 -17.12 -16.18 20.76
CA ARG A 42 -16.36 -15.78 19.56
C ARG A 42 -16.34 -14.27 19.37
N GLU A 43 -17.44 -13.58 19.65
CA GLU A 43 -17.51 -12.12 19.56
C GLU A 43 -16.63 -11.46 20.62
N GLN A 44 -16.71 -11.92 21.87
CA GLN A 44 -15.83 -11.47 22.95
C GLN A 44 -14.35 -11.66 22.60
N ALA A 45 -13.97 -12.82 22.05
CA ALA A 45 -12.60 -13.09 21.61
C ALA A 45 -12.17 -12.18 20.44
N ARG A 46 -13.08 -11.82 19.52
CA ARG A 46 -12.79 -10.84 18.46
C ARG A 46 -12.59 -9.45 19.03
N ALA A 47 -13.45 -9.02 19.95
CA ALA A 47 -13.35 -7.72 20.61
C ALA A 47 -12.05 -7.58 21.41
N ALA A 48 -11.66 -8.62 22.16
CA ALA A 48 -10.40 -8.65 22.90
C ALA A 48 -9.18 -8.49 21.98
N ARG A 49 -9.13 -9.26 20.88
CA ARG A 49 -8.06 -9.09 19.86
C ARG A 49 -8.05 -7.69 19.25
N GLY A 50 -9.22 -7.14 18.96
CA GLY A 50 -9.35 -5.78 18.43
C GLY A 50 -8.76 -4.74 19.39
N ALA A 51 -9.07 -4.84 20.68
CA ALA A 51 -8.55 -3.94 21.70
C ALA A 51 -7.02 -4.09 21.88
N GLU A 52 -6.49 -5.31 21.87
CA GLU A 52 -5.04 -5.56 21.94
C GLU A 52 -4.30 -4.98 20.72
N ASP A 53 -4.84 -5.19 19.51
CA ASP A 53 -4.26 -4.66 18.28
C ASP A 53 -4.32 -3.13 18.23
N GLU A 54 -5.42 -2.53 18.69
CA GLU A 54 -5.56 -1.08 18.80
C GLU A 54 -4.58 -0.51 19.83
N ALA A 55 -4.45 -1.12 21.01
CA ALA A 55 -3.46 -0.73 22.01
C ALA A 55 -2.03 -0.82 21.45
N ARG A 56 -1.71 -1.88 20.69
CA ARG A 56 -0.40 -2.02 20.03
C ARG A 56 -0.16 -0.93 18.99
N ARG A 57 -1.17 -0.61 18.17
CA ARG A 57 -1.09 0.47 17.18
C ARG A 57 -0.91 1.83 17.84
N ALA A 58 -1.65 2.10 18.92
CA ALA A 58 -1.53 3.33 19.70
C ALA A 58 -0.13 3.49 20.32
N ALA A 59 0.42 2.41 20.89
CA ALA A 59 1.78 2.41 21.44
C ALA A 59 2.84 2.67 20.36
N LEU A 60 2.70 2.06 19.17
CA LEU A 60 3.59 2.31 18.02
C LEU A 60 3.46 3.75 17.49
N ALA A 61 2.25 4.32 17.49
CA ALA A 61 2.01 5.70 17.09
C ALA A 61 2.65 6.69 18.09
N ALA A 62 2.49 6.46 19.39
CA ALA A 62 3.12 7.26 20.44
C ALA A 62 4.65 7.20 20.36
N ASP A 63 5.23 6.02 20.15
CA ASP A 63 6.68 5.85 19.91
C ASP A 63 7.13 6.57 18.63
N ARG A 64 6.30 6.63 17.58
CA ARG A 64 6.60 7.37 16.35
C ARG A 64 6.54 8.89 16.54
N GLU A 65 5.64 9.40 17.38
CA GLU A 65 5.49 10.82 17.67
C GLU A 65 6.62 11.34 18.58
N GLY A 66 7.09 10.51 19.52
CA GLY A 66 8.26 10.80 20.36
C GLY A 66 9.61 10.66 19.64
N ARG A 67 9.67 9.94 18.52
CA ARG A 67 10.87 9.87 17.70
C ARG A 67 11.07 11.18 16.92
N PRO A 68 12.30 11.71 16.83
CA PRO A 68 12.58 12.85 15.97
C PRO A 68 12.11 12.53 14.55
N LYS A 69 11.25 13.39 13.98
CA LYS A 69 10.65 13.24 12.65
C LYS A 69 11.77 13.05 11.60
N ARG A 70 12.04 11.78 11.30
CA ARG A 70 13.17 11.28 10.48
C ARG A 70 14.53 11.75 11.01
N ARG A 71 15.36 10.79 11.44
CA ARG A 71 16.82 10.98 11.32
C ARG A 71 17.10 11.39 9.89
N ALA A 72 17.86 12.46 9.70
CA ALA A 72 18.42 12.79 8.40
C ALA A 72 19.00 11.48 7.83
N SER A 73 18.55 11.07 6.66
CA SER A 73 19.11 9.94 5.93
C SER A 73 19.63 10.49 4.60
N GLY A 74 20.79 10.01 4.17
CA GLY A 74 21.52 10.57 3.01
C GLY A 74 22.73 11.41 3.41
N SER A 75 23.21 12.27 2.50
CA SER A 75 24.42 13.10 2.70
C SER A 75 24.37 13.91 4.00
N LEU A 76 23.19 14.45 4.32
CA LEU A 76 22.98 15.26 5.51
C LEU A 76 23.31 14.54 6.83
N ALA A 77 23.14 13.21 6.87
CA ALA A 77 23.51 12.39 8.03
C ALA A 77 24.99 12.01 8.07
N ARG A 78 25.64 11.93 6.90
CA ARG A 78 27.01 11.44 6.72
C ARG A 78 28.05 12.56 6.77
N THR A 79 27.73 13.73 6.25
CA THR A 79 28.65 14.86 6.10
C THR A 79 28.11 16.17 6.69
N GLY A 80 26.85 16.21 7.15
CA GLY A 80 26.22 17.44 7.62
C GLY A 80 25.80 18.40 6.50
N GLU A 81 26.04 18.05 5.24
CA GLU A 81 25.75 18.91 4.10
C GLU A 81 24.35 18.64 3.54
N GLN A 82 23.55 19.69 3.42
CA GLN A 82 22.29 19.65 2.66
C GLN A 82 22.61 19.43 1.19
N LYS A 83 21.88 18.51 0.55
CA LYS A 83 21.97 18.29 -0.90
C LYS A 83 21.65 19.61 -1.60
N VAL A 84 22.63 20.18 -2.30
CA VAL A 84 22.43 21.37 -3.12
C VAL A 84 21.36 21.06 -4.17
N VAL A 85 20.17 21.62 -3.98
CA VAL A 85 19.10 21.59 -4.97
C VAL A 85 19.55 22.55 -6.06
N ARG A 86 20.01 22.01 -7.19
CA ARG A 86 20.34 22.83 -8.36
C ARG A 86 19.07 23.52 -8.83
N ASP A 87 19.08 24.84 -8.89
CA ASP A 87 17.99 25.59 -9.50
C ASP A 87 17.96 25.29 -11.00
N VAL A 88 16.89 24.62 -11.42
CA VAL A 88 16.68 24.16 -12.80
C VAL A 88 15.99 25.23 -13.66
N ARG A 89 15.52 26.32 -13.06
CA ARG A 89 14.75 27.38 -13.74
C ARG A 89 15.63 28.26 -14.61
N LEU A 90 16.93 28.27 -14.32
CA LEU A 90 17.99 28.92 -15.10
C LEU A 90 18.86 27.90 -15.82
N TYR A 91 18.37 26.68 -16.11
CA TYR A 91 18.98 25.87 -17.16
C TYR A 91 18.76 26.54 -18.50
N ARG A 92 19.51 27.62 -18.75
CA ARG A 92 20.18 27.74 -20.03
C ARG A 92 20.97 26.43 -20.12
N THR A 93 20.57 25.54 -21.01
CA THR A 93 21.38 24.38 -21.35
C THR A 93 22.80 24.91 -21.51
N ASN A 94 23.70 24.52 -20.60
CA ASN A 94 25.12 24.82 -20.77
C ASN A 94 25.52 23.98 -21.96
N VAL A 95 25.40 24.60 -23.13
CA VAL A 95 25.71 24.03 -24.41
C VAL A 95 27.21 23.78 -24.37
N ASP A 96 27.60 22.51 -24.36
CA ASP A 96 28.99 22.09 -24.29
C ASP A 96 29.70 22.46 -25.60
N THR A 97 30.30 23.64 -25.60
CA THR A 97 31.03 24.20 -26.74
C THR A 97 32.25 23.36 -27.09
N GLY A 98 32.85 22.66 -26.11
CA GLY A 98 33.96 21.74 -26.34
C GLY A 98 33.53 20.54 -27.18
N ARG A 99 32.43 19.89 -26.80
CA ARG A 99 31.84 18.79 -27.58
C ARG A 99 31.39 19.23 -28.97
N MET A 100 30.86 20.44 -29.10
CA MET A 100 30.46 21.00 -30.39
C MET A 100 31.66 21.16 -31.34
N ARG A 101 32.78 21.69 -30.84
CA ARG A 101 34.03 21.82 -31.60
C ARG A 101 34.62 20.47 -31.99
N GLU A 102 34.57 19.49 -31.09
CA GLU A 102 35.06 18.15 -31.38
C GLU A 102 34.24 17.47 -32.50
N LEU A 103 32.92 17.60 -32.47
CA LEU A 103 32.05 17.07 -33.54
C LEU A 103 32.26 17.79 -34.87
N ALA A 104 32.48 19.12 -34.85
CA ALA A 104 32.85 19.87 -36.05
C ALA A 104 34.19 19.38 -36.64
N LYS A 105 35.20 19.11 -35.80
CA LYS A 105 36.49 18.50 -36.23
C LYS A 105 36.30 17.12 -36.87
N ARG A 106 35.30 16.37 -36.41
CA ARG A 106 34.92 15.05 -36.98
C ARG A 106 34.05 15.16 -38.25
N GLY A 107 33.72 16.36 -38.71
CA GLY A 107 32.98 16.61 -39.96
C GLY A 107 31.47 16.81 -39.81
N ALA A 108 30.98 17.10 -38.61
CA ALA A 108 29.56 17.46 -38.43
C ALA A 108 29.27 18.85 -39.04
N THR A 109 28.15 18.96 -39.76
CA THR A 109 27.69 20.23 -40.35
C THR A 109 27.07 21.16 -39.29
N VAL A 110 27.10 22.47 -39.54
CA VAL A 110 26.53 23.49 -38.63
C VAL A 110 25.04 23.24 -38.38
N GLU A 111 24.29 22.86 -39.40
CA GLU A 111 22.87 22.52 -39.29
C GLU A 111 22.64 21.26 -38.44
N GLY A 112 23.48 20.23 -38.62
CA GLY A 112 23.43 19.01 -37.82
C GLY A 112 23.70 19.28 -36.34
N LEU A 113 24.67 20.15 -36.04
CA LEU A 113 24.98 20.59 -34.68
C LEU A 113 23.84 21.40 -34.07
N ALA A 114 23.25 22.34 -34.81
CA ALA A 114 22.11 23.13 -34.34
C ALA A 114 20.95 22.22 -33.92
N LYS A 115 20.65 21.20 -34.73
CA LYS A 115 19.60 20.22 -34.44
C LYS A 115 19.90 19.33 -33.23
N VAL A 116 21.13 18.81 -33.11
CA VAL A 116 21.52 17.90 -32.02
C VAL A 116 21.60 18.62 -30.68
N PHE A 117 22.07 19.87 -30.67
CA PHE A 117 22.21 20.65 -29.45
C PHE A 117 20.97 21.51 -29.13
N GLY A 118 19.99 21.56 -30.03
CA GLY A 118 18.74 22.31 -29.84
C GLY A 118 18.95 23.82 -29.75
N VAL A 119 19.92 24.35 -30.50
CA VAL A 119 20.32 25.77 -30.49
C VAL A 119 20.18 26.38 -31.88
N SER A 120 20.19 27.72 -31.97
CA SER A 120 20.22 28.41 -33.28
C SER A 120 21.54 28.16 -34.01
N ILE A 121 21.49 28.20 -35.34
CA ILE A 121 22.68 28.14 -36.21
C ILE A 121 23.70 29.21 -35.82
N GLU A 122 23.24 30.43 -35.54
CA GLU A 122 24.08 31.54 -35.07
C GLU A 122 24.86 31.18 -33.80
N THR A 123 24.20 30.51 -32.84
CA THR A 123 24.84 30.06 -31.59
C THR A 123 25.95 29.06 -31.87
N VAL A 124 25.76 28.15 -32.85
CA VAL A 124 26.78 27.20 -33.28
C VAL A 124 27.95 27.92 -33.95
N VAL A 125 27.67 28.88 -34.85
CA VAL A 125 28.70 29.68 -35.52
C VAL A 125 29.55 30.43 -34.49
N GLU A 126 28.93 31.12 -33.52
CA GLU A 126 29.66 31.79 -32.44
C GLU A 126 30.50 30.82 -31.60
N ALA A 127 29.98 29.63 -31.29
CA ALA A 127 30.73 28.61 -30.54
C ALA A 127 31.97 28.09 -31.28
N LEU A 128 31.91 28.06 -32.62
CA LEU A 128 32.98 27.59 -33.51
C LEU A 128 33.99 28.68 -33.88
N LYS A 129 33.67 29.98 -33.74
CA LYS A 129 34.62 31.09 -34.06
C LYS A 129 35.96 31.02 -33.31
N GLY A 130 35.99 30.36 -32.15
CA GLY A 130 37.21 30.16 -31.36
C GLY A 130 38.08 28.96 -31.77
N ASP A 131 37.68 28.17 -32.77
CA ASP A 131 38.39 26.98 -33.23
C ASP A 131 38.36 26.98 -34.77
N ALA A 132 39.50 27.24 -35.41
CA ALA A 132 39.62 27.53 -36.85
C ALA A 132 39.39 26.31 -37.77
N ALA A 133 38.19 25.74 -37.75
CA ALA A 133 37.78 24.66 -38.65
C ALA A 133 36.31 24.82 -39.05
N LEU A 134 36.01 25.88 -39.81
CA LEU A 134 34.74 25.97 -40.52
C LEU A 134 34.87 25.21 -41.84
N LYS A 135 34.21 24.04 -41.95
CA LYS A 135 33.92 23.44 -43.26
C LYS A 135 32.45 23.73 -43.57
N ALA A 136 32.25 24.38 -44.71
CA ALA A 136 30.94 24.68 -45.29
C ALA A 136 30.20 23.40 -45.66
#